data_AF-A9B6F1-F1
#
_entry.id   AF-A9B6F1-F1
#
_cell.length_a   1.000
_cell.length_b   1.000
_cell.length_c   1.000
_cell.angle_alpha   90.00
_cell.angle_beta   90.00
_cell.angle_gamma   90.00
#
_symmetry.space_group_name_H-M   'P 1'
#
loop_
_entity.id
_entity.type
_entity.pdbx_description
1 polymer ?
#
loop_
_entity_poly.entity_id
_entity_poly.type
_entity_poly.pdbx_seq_one_letter_code
_entity_poly.pdbx_strand_id
1 'polypeptide(L)'
;MHARDFVQPGEQLLVLFTRGHLLTFNNDGTGTSGNWDMAGNRKIDRVLIYYRDDSSNINKLYLATYKDVEKVEDGRYCVYFEHCQYVGKTEQNWVEFTGAQQAVRYFE
;
A
#
# COMPACT_ATOMS: atom_id res chain seq x y z
N MET A 1 1.03 7.15 14.92
CA MET A 1 0.32 6.25 14.01
C MET A 1 1.35 5.49 13.20
N HIS A 2 1.40 4.18 13.39
CA HIS A 2 2.28 3.25 12.68
C HIS A 2 1.45 2.35 11.76
N ALA A 3 2.10 1.70 10.80
CA ALA A 3 1.42 0.78 9.88
C ALA A 3 0.65 -0.35 10.61
N ARG A 4 1.19 -0.81 11.75
CA ARG A 4 0.58 -1.86 12.59
C ARG A 4 -0.77 -1.46 13.18
N ASP A 5 -1.03 -0.17 13.35
CA ASP A 5 -2.29 0.32 13.90
C ASP A 5 -3.48 0.04 12.96
N PHE A 6 -3.21 -0.31 11.70
CA PHE A 6 -4.22 -0.63 10.68
C PHE A 6 -4.51 -2.13 10.57
N VAL A 7 -3.74 -2.99 11.24
CA VAL A 7 -3.95 -4.46 11.19
C VAL A 7 -5.18 -4.82 12.01
N GLN A 8 -6.08 -5.62 11.43
CA GLN A 8 -7.22 -6.16 12.15
C GLN A 8 -6.96 -7.62 12.52
N PRO A 9 -7.57 -8.12 13.62
CA PRO A 9 -7.39 -9.51 14.03
C PRO A 9 -7.70 -10.51 12.91
N GLY A 10 -6.71 -11.33 12.56
CA GLY A 10 -6.86 -12.40 11.56
C GLY A 10 -6.72 -11.97 10.10
N GLU A 11 -6.40 -10.70 9.83
CA GLU A 11 -6.20 -10.17 8.48
C GLU A 11 -4.73 -9.93 8.13
N GLN A 12 -4.40 -10.14 6.86
CA GLN A 12 -3.08 -9.80 6.31
C GLN A 12 -3.14 -8.45 5.60
N LEU A 13 -2.29 -7.52 6.07
CA LEU A 13 -2.16 -6.17 5.53
C LEU A 13 -0.90 -6.07 4.66
N LEU A 14 -1.09 -5.75 3.38
CA LEU A 14 -0.02 -5.31 2.49
C LEU A 14 0.16 -3.79 2.63
N VAL A 15 1.39 -3.32 2.85
CA VAL A 15 1.71 -1.88 2.93
C VAL A 15 2.69 -1.53 1.82
N LEU A 16 2.34 -0.52 1.02
CA LEU A 16 3.08 -0.11 -0.16
C LEU A 16 3.55 1.33 -0.03
N PHE A 17 4.85 1.56 -0.21
CA PHE A 17 5.45 2.88 -0.31
C PHE A 17 5.50 3.35 -1.76
N THR A 18 4.77 4.41 -2.10
CA THR A 18 4.77 4.99 -3.44
C THR A 18 4.91 6.51 -3.42
N ARG A 19 5.45 7.07 -4.51
CA ARG A 19 5.45 8.51 -4.80
C ARG A 19 4.39 8.91 -5.84
N GLY A 20 3.50 7.98 -6.21
CA GLY A 20 2.44 8.20 -7.18
C GLY A 20 2.75 7.74 -8.60
N HIS A 21 4.00 7.43 -8.92
CA HIS A 21 4.32 6.87 -10.23
C HIS A 21 3.65 5.49 -10.37
N LEU A 22 2.80 5.33 -11.40
CA LEU A 22 1.98 4.13 -11.66
C LEU A 22 0.89 3.83 -10.62
N LEU A 23 0.62 4.76 -9.70
CA LEU A 23 -0.53 4.68 -8.80
C LEU A 23 -1.74 5.33 -9.48
N THR A 24 -2.84 4.59 -9.58
CA THR A 24 -4.11 5.10 -10.10
C THR A 24 -5.19 4.96 -9.03
N PHE A 25 -5.95 6.03 -8.83
CA PHE A 25 -7.20 6.02 -8.07
C PHE A 25 -8.34 6.34 -9.05
N ASN A 26 -9.29 5.43 -9.19
CA ASN A 26 -10.47 5.60 -10.02
C ASN A 26 -11.62 6.20 -9.21
N ASN A 27 -12.54 6.88 -9.89
CA ASN A 27 -13.70 7.53 -9.25
C ASN A 27 -14.70 6.53 -8.63
N ASP A 28 -14.63 5.25 -9.00
CA ASP A 28 -15.45 4.17 -8.45
C ASP A 28 -14.85 3.52 -7.17
N GLY A 29 -13.73 4.07 -6.68
CA GLY A 29 -13.02 3.56 -5.51
C GLY A 29 -12.08 2.38 -5.80
N THR A 30 -11.92 1.99 -7.07
CA THR A 30 -10.91 1.02 -7.50
C THR A 30 -9.57 1.70 -7.80
N GLY A 31 -8.52 0.91 -7.96
CA GLY A 31 -7.23 1.43 -8.38
C GLY A 31 -6.15 0.38 -8.55
N THR A 32 -4.99 0.86 -8.96
CA THR A 32 -3.77 0.07 -9.18
C THR A 32 -2.58 0.74 -8.51
N SER A 33 -1.67 -0.04 -7.95
CA SER A 33 -0.62 0.49 -7.05
C SER A 33 0.76 0.69 -7.69
N GLY A 34 1.05 0.07 -8.84
CA GLY A 34 2.35 0.13 -9.52
C GLY A 34 3.05 -1.24 -9.61
N ASN A 35 4.35 -1.27 -9.90
CA ASN A 35 5.09 -2.51 -10.18
C ASN A 35 6.00 -2.88 -9.00
N TRP A 36 5.58 -3.84 -8.18
CA TRP A 36 6.21 -4.15 -6.89
C TRP A 36 7.01 -5.44 -6.92
N ASP A 37 8.23 -5.40 -6.39
CA ASP A 37 8.99 -6.61 -6.06
C ASP A 37 8.33 -7.30 -4.85
N MET A 38 7.54 -8.33 -5.12
CA MET A 38 6.75 -9.03 -4.12
C MET A 38 6.41 -10.47 -4.51
N ALA A 39 6.00 -11.27 -3.53
CA ALA A 39 5.50 -12.62 -3.79
C ALA A 39 4.00 -12.57 -4.15
N GLY A 40 3.65 -12.97 -5.37
CA GLY A 40 2.26 -12.96 -5.85
C GLY A 40 1.34 -14.01 -5.23
N ASN A 41 1.85 -14.94 -4.41
CA ASN A 41 1.10 -16.04 -3.81
C ASN A 41 0.79 -15.87 -2.32
N ARG A 42 0.84 -14.64 -1.80
CA ARG A 42 0.48 -14.34 -0.41
C ARG A 42 -1.01 -14.08 -0.26
N LYS A 43 -1.58 -14.50 0.87
CA LYS A 43 -2.92 -14.05 1.28
C LYS A 43 -2.82 -12.56 1.59
N ILE A 44 -3.75 -11.76 1.07
CA ILE A 44 -3.80 -10.32 1.36
C ILE A 44 -5.28 -9.99 1.49
N ASP A 45 -5.65 -9.37 2.60
CA ASP A 45 -7.03 -8.97 2.85
C ASP A 45 -7.20 -7.47 2.60
N ARG A 46 -6.20 -6.66 2.99
CA ARG A 46 -6.20 -5.21 2.81
C ARG A 46 -4.87 -4.66 2.30
N VAL A 47 -4.95 -3.50 1.65
CA VAL A 47 -3.79 -2.74 1.15
C VAL A 47 -3.78 -1.36 1.80
N LEU A 48 -2.67 -1.00 2.44
CA LEU A 48 -2.39 0.34 2.93
C LEU A 48 -1.34 1.00 2.03
N ILE A 49 -1.72 2.08 1.37
CA ILE A 49 -0.86 2.85 0.48
C ILE A 49 -0.31 4.03 1.28
N TYR A 50 1.00 4.02 1.51
CA TYR A 50 1.76 5.17 1.96
C TYR A 50 2.16 5.98 0.73
N TYR A 51 1.48 7.10 0.52
CA TYR A 51 1.74 8.01 -0.57
C TYR A 51 2.59 9.18 -0.08
N ARG A 52 3.86 9.23 -0.54
CA ARG A 52 4.73 10.37 -0.33
C ARG A 52 4.54 11.38 -1.46
N ASP A 53 4.03 12.54 -1.09
CA ASP A 53 3.92 13.69 -1.96
C ASP A 53 5.22 14.51 -1.84
N ASP A 54 6.13 14.43 -2.80
CA ASP A 54 7.44 15.12 -2.73
C ASP A 54 7.30 16.66 -2.66
N SER A 55 6.11 17.22 -2.94
CA SER A 55 5.82 18.65 -2.78
C SER A 55 5.46 19.05 -1.34
N SER A 56 5.26 18.08 -0.44
CA SER A 56 4.86 18.32 0.94
C SER A 56 5.63 17.42 1.92
N ASN A 57 5.90 17.89 3.13
CA ASN A 57 6.48 17.03 4.18
C ASN A 57 5.44 16.07 4.82
N ILE A 58 4.27 15.90 4.21
CA ILE A 58 3.15 15.14 4.74
C ILE A 58 2.90 13.93 3.86
N ASN A 59 2.95 12.73 4.45
CA ASN A 59 2.64 11.48 3.76
C ASN A 59 1.17 11.15 3.97
N LYS A 60 0.45 10.86 2.88
CA LYS A 60 -0.98 10.51 2.90
C LYS A 60 -1.12 8.98 2.98
N LEU A 61 -2.10 8.53 3.73
CA LEU A 61 -2.40 7.10 3.90
C LEU A 61 -3.75 6.79 3.30
N TYR A 62 -3.80 5.74 2.48
CA TYR A 62 -5.03 5.22 1.90
C TYR A 62 -5.18 3.75 2.23
N LEU A 63 -6.35 3.35 2.72
CA LEU A 63 -6.68 1.95 2.99
C LEU A 63 -7.67 1.46 1.93
N ALA A 64 -7.45 0.26 1.43
CA ALA A 64 -8.30 -0.37 0.43
C ALA A 64 -8.44 -1.88 0.71
N THR A 65 -9.48 -2.48 0.15
CA THR A 65 -9.64 -3.94 0.08
C THR A 65 -8.76 -4.47 -1.04
N TYR A 66 -7.97 -5.52 -0.75
CA TYR A 66 -7.22 -6.21 -1.79
C TYR A 66 -8.18 -6.92 -2.75
N LYS A 67 -7.96 -6.77 -4.05
CA LYS A 67 -8.79 -7.40 -5.08
C LYS A 67 -8.05 -8.52 -5.81
N ASP A 68 -6.92 -8.18 -6.42
CA ASP A 68 -6.14 -9.12 -7.22
C ASP A 68 -4.70 -8.62 -7.42
N VAL A 69 -3.86 -9.47 -8.00
CA VAL A 69 -2.49 -9.17 -8.37
C VAL A 69 -2.15 -9.73 -9.75
N GLU A 70 -1.53 -8.91 -10.59
CA GLU A 70 -1.08 -9.31 -11.92
C GLU A 70 0.45 -9.26 -12.00
N LYS A 71 1.06 -10.32 -12.54
CA LYS A 71 2.50 -10.31 -12.82
C LYS A 71 2.77 -9.43 -14.05
N VAL A 72 3.54 -8.36 -13.87
CA VAL A 72 3.90 -7.43 -14.95
C VAL A 72 5.28 -7.73 -15.53
N GLU A 73 6.23 -8.18 -14.71
CA GLU A 73 7.58 -8.61 -15.09
C GLU A 73 8.06 -9.72 -14.14
N ASP A 74 9.22 -10.32 -14.39
CA ASP A 74 9.77 -11.33 -13.48
C ASP A 74 10.02 -10.76 -12.07
N GLY A 75 9.34 -11.33 -11.08
CA GLY A 75 9.36 -10.88 -9.69
C GLY A 75 8.54 -9.62 -9.39
N ARG A 76 7.91 -8.99 -10.41
CA ARG A 76 7.17 -7.74 -10.25
C ARG A 76 5.69 -7.90 -10.49
N TYR A 77 4.90 -7.28 -9.61
CA TYR A 77 3.46 -7.45 -9.58
C TYR A 77 2.73 -6.12 -9.42
N CYS A 78 1.61 -5.97 -10.11
CA CYS A 78 0.66 -4.88 -9.94
C CYS A 78 -0.50 -5.31 -9.06
N VAL A 79 -0.73 -4.59 -7.95
CA VAL A 79 -1.85 -4.87 -7.04
C VAL A 79 -3.05 -4.03 -7.43
N TYR A 80 -4.16 -4.70 -7.66
CA TYR A 80 -5.49 -4.15 -7.85
C TYR A 80 -6.22 -4.09 -6.51
N PHE A 81 -6.89 -2.99 -6.25
CA PHE A 81 -7.62 -2.77 -5.01
C PHE A 81 -8.96 -2.07 -5.25
N GLU A 82 -9.85 -2.16 -4.27
CA GLU A 82 -11.17 -1.54 -4.29
C GLU A 82 -11.55 -0.94 -2.93
N HIS A 83 -12.64 -0.16 -2.91
CA HIS A 83 -13.08 0.57 -1.72
C HIS A 83 -11.97 1.44 -1.10
N CYS A 84 -11.14 2.06 -1.93
CA CYS A 84 -10.02 2.88 -1.49
C CYS A 84 -10.50 4.14 -0.77
N GLN A 85 -9.98 4.38 0.43
CA GLN A 85 -10.35 5.51 1.28
C GLN A 85 -9.11 6.18 1.87
N TYR A 86 -9.13 7.51 1.92
CA TYR A 86 -8.15 8.27 2.70
C TYR A 86 -8.39 8.03 4.20
N VAL A 87 -7.39 7.53 4.91
CA VAL A 87 -7.49 7.20 6.34
C VAL A 87 -6.66 8.09 7.25
N GLY A 88 -5.84 8.97 6.68
CA GLY A 88 -5.10 9.96 7.44
C GLY A 88 -3.78 10.36 6.83
N LYS A 89 -2.96 11.02 7.63
CA LYS A 89 -1.62 11.48 7.25
C LYS A 89 -0.62 11.22 8.35
N THR A 90 0.66 11.12 7.99
CA THR A 90 1.76 10.98 8.93
C THR A 90 2.97 11.80 8.49
N GLU A 91 3.65 12.39 9.45
CA GLU A 91 4.95 13.07 9.26
C GLU A 91 6.12 12.07 9.39
N GLN A 92 5.85 10.86 9.89
CA GLN A 92 6.87 9.81 10.01
C GLN A 92 7.37 9.40 8.62
N ASN A 93 8.68 9.21 8.51
CA ASN A 93 9.27 8.61 7.32
C ASN A 93 8.90 7.11 7.23
N TRP A 94 9.22 6.49 6.10
CA TRP A 94 8.83 5.09 5.82
C TRP A 94 9.35 4.09 6.86
N VAL A 95 10.60 4.27 7.31
CA VAL A 95 11.25 3.36 8.26
C VAL A 95 10.62 3.53 9.64
N GLU A 96 10.33 4.75 10.07
CA GLU A 96 9.61 5.02 11.33
C GLU A 96 8.18 4.46 11.30
N PHE A 97 7.52 4.55 10.15
CA PHE A 97 6.14 4.12 9.98
C PHE A 97 5.99 2.59 9.95
N THR A 98 6.95 1.88 9.34
CA THR A 98 6.84 0.43 9.08
C THR A 98 7.87 -0.45 9.79
N GLY A 99 8.94 0.15 10.32
CA GLY A 99 10.09 -0.56 10.88
C GLY A 99 11.02 -1.18 9.84
N ALA A 100 10.92 -0.84 8.56
CA ALA A 100 11.69 -1.49 7.49
C ALA A 100 12.03 -0.56 6.32
N GLN A 101 13.04 -0.93 5.53
CA GLN A 101 13.51 -0.16 4.36
C GLN A 101 12.83 -0.56 3.05
N GLN A 102 12.37 -1.81 2.94
CA GLN A 102 11.73 -2.31 1.71
C GLN A 102 10.42 -1.55 1.45
N ALA A 103 10.16 -1.16 0.20
CA ALA A 103 8.95 -0.42 -0.18
C ALA A 103 7.66 -1.26 -0.07
N VAL A 104 7.80 -2.58 0.06
CA VAL A 104 6.70 -3.52 0.26
C VAL A 104 6.85 -4.13 1.66
N ARG A 105 5.77 -4.08 2.44
CA ARG A 105 5.71 -4.69 3.78
C ARG A 105 4.43 -5.45 4.00
N TYR A 106 4.51 -6.44 4.88
CA TYR A 106 3.39 -7.30 5.25
C TYR A 106 3.26 -7.27 6.77
N PHE A 107 2.03 -7.23 7.23
CA PHE A 107 1.69 -7.35 8.64
C PHE A 107 0.56 -8.36 8.82
N GLU A 108 0.58 -9.03 9.96
CA GLU A 108 -0.37 -10.04 10.44
C GLU A 108 -0.72 -9.77 11.90
#